data_AF-A0A534IQK4-F1
#
_entry.id   AF-A0A534IQK4-F1
#
_cell.length_a   1.000
_cell.length_b   1.000
_cell.length_c   1.000
_cell.angle_alpha   90.00
_cell.angle_beta   90.00
_cell.angle_gamma   90.00
#
_symmetry.space_group_name_H-M   'P 1'
#
loop_
_entity.id
_entity.type
_entity.pdbx_description
1 polymer ?
#
loop_
_entity_poly.entity_id
_entity_poly.type
_entity_poly.pdbx_seq_one_letter_code
_entity_poly.pdbx_strand_id
1 'polypeptide(L)'
;LVVDEARAGNECGYILERDLFDRHLAKLAAKAGAEIRIRTTALGLLQEDGRVVGARLQGMQGMYDVRAQVVLGADGIESQVGRWAGLERPLKTRDIDACLQYTLVGVEGDPNLNEFYLGSWAPGGYAWVFWKDEDTANVGLGVNLLKLKDKAETKGYLDRFIAAHPHLAKGEILEEVAGMVTVSLPLERTGMPGLLLIGDAARMIDPVTGGGILNGCLSGKYAGELAAQAVAGGDVGDSLVKAYEKRWRARLEESLYRNYMIKEKLLTMEDALINKIIRAIAEVGLTRVSTHDILSALRTKHPELVKEFEGFL
;
A
#
# COMPACT_ATOMS: atom_id res chain seq x y z
N LEU A 1 8.00 22.21 -0.85
CA LEU A 1 7.18 22.29 0.37
C LEU A 1 7.86 21.39 1.39
N VAL A 2 8.20 21.91 2.56
CA VAL A 2 8.69 21.08 3.68
C VAL A 2 7.63 21.15 4.77
N VAL A 3 7.17 19.99 5.23
CA VAL A 3 6.22 19.87 6.34
C VAL A 3 6.96 19.12 7.43
N ASP A 4 7.31 19.83 8.50
CA ASP A 4 7.98 19.27 9.68
C ASP A 4 6.99 18.61 10.65
N GLU A 5 7.49 17.89 11.65
CA GLU A 5 6.66 17.22 12.68
C GLU A 5 5.68 18.18 13.38
N ALA A 6 6.08 19.42 13.64
CA ALA A 6 5.23 20.43 14.26
C ALA A 6 4.02 20.82 13.37
N ARG A 7 4.09 20.55 12.07
CA ARG A 7 3.05 20.79 11.05
C ARG A 7 2.45 19.53 10.45
N ALA A 8 3.04 18.35 10.65
CA ALA A 8 2.46 17.07 10.25
C ALA A 8 1.66 16.43 11.39
N GLY A 9 1.90 16.84 12.64
CA GLY A 9 1.35 16.18 13.83
C GLY A 9 1.89 14.75 13.95
N ASN A 10 1.04 13.81 14.39
CA ASN A 10 1.39 12.39 14.53
C ASN A 10 1.59 11.66 13.17
N GLU A 11 1.67 12.39 12.05
CA GLU A 11 1.85 11.85 10.69
C GLU A 11 3.34 11.76 10.29
N CYS A 12 4.26 11.89 11.24
CA CYS A 12 5.64 11.42 11.10
C CYS A 12 5.71 9.89 11.12
N GLY A 13 6.71 9.34 10.43
CA GLY A 13 6.85 7.90 10.24
C GLY A 13 8.29 7.43 10.45
N TYR A 14 8.49 6.13 10.25
CA TYR A 14 9.81 5.50 10.31
C TYR A 14 10.16 4.94 8.94
N ILE A 15 11.42 5.05 8.54
CA ILE A 15 11.97 4.24 7.46
C ILE A 15 12.46 2.93 8.06
N LEU A 16 11.86 1.83 7.62
CA LEU A 16 12.09 0.51 8.20
C LEU A 16 13.13 -0.27 7.39
N GLU A 17 13.91 -1.07 8.10
CA GLU A 17 14.46 -2.31 7.54
C GLU A 17 13.32 -3.33 7.46
N ARG A 18 12.72 -3.45 6.26
CA ARG A 18 11.49 -4.24 6.07
C ARG A 18 11.68 -5.70 6.41
N ASP A 19 12.82 -6.29 6.06
CA ASP A 19 13.13 -7.68 6.37
C ASP A 19 13.26 -7.91 7.90
N LEU A 20 13.86 -6.97 8.63
CA LEU A 20 13.99 -7.03 10.08
C LEU A 20 12.64 -6.83 10.79
N PHE A 21 11.84 -5.89 10.30
CA PHE A 21 10.49 -5.65 10.82
C PHE A 21 9.59 -6.87 10.63
N ASP A 22 9.57 -7.46 9.44
CA ASP A 22 8.74 -8.64 9.14
C ASP A 22 9.21 -9.86 9.97
N ARG A 23 10.53 -10.07 10.12
CA ARG A 23 11.10 -11.09 11.01
C ARG A 23 10.73 -10.85 12.48
N HIS A 24 10.67 -9.60 12.90
CA HIS A 24 10.26 -9.25 14.26
C HIS A 24 8.80 -9.64 14.52
N LEU A 25 7.88 -9.32 13.60
CA LEU A 25 6.47 -9.71 13.70
C LEU A 25 6.31 -11.24 13.71
N ALA A 26 7.03 -11.95 12.85
CA ALA A 26 7.05 -13.41 12.85
C ALA A 26 7.53 -13.97 14.21
N LYS A 27 8.59 -13.40 14.79
CA LYS A 27 9.07 -13.79 16.12
C LYS A 27 8.03 -13.55 17.21
N LEU A 28 7.26 -12.45 17.15
CA LEU A 28 6.17 -12.20 18.08
C LEU A 28 5.05 -13.24 17.94
N ALA A 29 4.65 -13.58 16.72
CA ALA A 29 3.66 -14.61 16.46
C ALA A 29 4.09 -15.98 17.01
N ALA A 30 5.34 -16.38 16.77
CA ALA A 30 5.89 -17.62 17.30
C ALA A 30 5.91 -17.64 18.84
N LYS A 31 6.32 -16.54 19.49
CA LYS A 31 6.29 -16.41 20.95
C LYS A 31 4.87 -16.48 21.53
N ALA A 32 3.87 -16.05 20.77
CA ALA A 32 2.47 -16.16 21.14
C ALA A 32 1.89 -17.57 20.90
N GLY A 33 2.67 -18.50 20.35
CA GLY A 33 2.30 -19.90 20.15
C GLY A 33 1.98 -20.29 18.70
N ALA A 34 2.16 -19.40 17.73
CA ALA A 34 1.95 -19.75 16.32
C ALA A 34 3.06 -20.67 15.79
N GLU A 35 2.70 -21.70 15.03
CA GLU A 35 3.65 -22.49 14.26
C GLU A 35 3.99 -21.77 12.95
N ILE A 36 5.28 -21.57 12.67
CA ILE A 36 5.76 -20.92 11.45
C ILE A 36 6.40 -21.98 10.54
N ARG A 37 5.84 -22.15 9.35
CA ARG A 37 6.36 -23.05 8.31
C ARG A 37 6.89 -22.24 7.14
N ILE A 38 8.21 -22.11 7.05
CA ILE A 38 8.88 -21.50 5.89
C ILE A 38 9.03 -22.51 4.75
N ARG A 39 9.36 -22.03 3.54
CA ARG A 39 9.47 -22.89 2.33
C ARG A 39 8.24 -23.78 2.14
N THR A 40 7.07 -23.22 2.46
CA THR A 40 5.78 -23.89 2.40
C THR A 40 4.81 -22.99 1.65
N THR A 41 4.33 -23.45 0.50
CA THR A 41 3.50 -22.67 -0.41
C THR A 41 2.08 -23.22 -0.40
N ALA A 42 1.07 -22.38 -0.24
CA ALA A 42 -0.31 -22.80 -0.48
C ALA A 42 -0.52 -23.03 -1.99
N LEU A 43 -1.24 -24.09 -2.36
CA LEU A 43 -1.57 -24.45 -3.74
C LEU A 43 -3.07 -24.36 -4.05
N GLY A 44 -3.91 -24.28 -3.01
CA GLY A 44 -5.36 -24.21 -3.17
C GLY A 44 -6.08 -24.22 -1.83
N LEU A 45 -7.37 -23.88 -1.87
CA LEU A 45 -8.27 -23.96 -0.72
C LEU A 45 -8.98 -25.32 -0.69
N LEU A 46 -9.20 -25.84 0.52
CA LEU A 46 -10.12 -26.95 0.76
C LEU A 46 -11.49 -26.36 1.05
N GLN A 47 -12.54 -26.86 0.38
CA GLN A 47 -13.90 -26.34 0.52
C GLN A 47 -14.91 -27.47 0.74
N GLU A 48 -15.84 -27.25 1.66
CA GLU A 48 -16.96 -28.15 1.99
C GLU A 48 -18.21 -27.30 2.21
N ASP A 49 -19.33 -27.66 1.59
CA ASP A 49 -20.63 -26.98 1.72
C ASP A 49 -20.59 -25.45 1.55
N GLY A 50 -19.79 -24.97 0.58
CA GLY A 50 -19.63 -23.54 0.31
C GLY A 50 -18.77 -22.77 1.32
N ARG A 51 -18.08 -23.48 2.22
CA ARG A 51 -17.18 -22.93 3.24
C ARG A 51 -15.74 -23.36 2.98
N VAL A 52 -14.79 -22.47 3.24
CA VAL A 52 -13.37 -22.83 3.30
C VAL A 52 -13.08 -23.57 4.61
N VAL A 53 -12.39 -24.71 4.52
CA VAL A 53 -12.08 -25.59 5.66
C VAL A 53 -10.60 -25.91 5.78
N GLY A 54 -9.75 -25.22 5.03
CA GLY A 54 -8.30 -25.42 5.04
C GLY A 54 -7.63 -25.07 3.73
N ALA A 55 -6.40 -25.54 3.56
CA ALA A 55 -5.60 -25.33 2.37
C ALA A 55 -4.77 -26.57 2.03
N ARG A 56 -4.53 -26.77 0.73
CA ARG A 56 -3.49 -27.68 0.22
C ARG A 56 -2.17 -26.95 0.20
N LEU A 57 -1.14 -27.54 0.80
CA LEU A 57 0.19 -26.96 0.92
C LEU A 57 1.23 -27.82 0.21
N GLN A 58 2.29 -27.19 -0.28
CA GLN A 58 3.53 -27.80 -0.74
C GLN A 58 4.64 -27.43 0.23
N GLY A 59 5.09 -28.40 1.03
CA GLY A 59 6.28 -28.25 1.87
C GLY A 59 7.49 -28.97 1.28
N MET A 60 8.58 -29.03 2.05
CA MET A 60 9.81 -29.71 1.61
C MET A 60 9.67 -31.23 1.46
N GLN A 61 8.68 -31.84 2.12
CA GLN A 61 8.44 -33.30 2.10
C GLN A 61 7.37 -33.72 1.08
N GLY A 62 6.79 -32.77 0.34
CA GLY A 62 5.72 -33.02 -0.62
C GLY A 62 4.45 -32.22 -0.34
N MET A 63 3.39 -32.58 -1.06
CA MET A 63 2.07 -31.98 -0.90
C MET A 63 1.31 -32.62 0.26
N TYR A 64 0.60 -31.81 1.03
CA TYR A 64 -0.28 -32.27 2.10
C TYR A 64 -1.39 -31.26 2.37
N ASP A 65 -2.47 -31.72 2.98
CA ASP A 65 -3.64 -30.90 3.30
C ASP A 65 -3.60 -30.49 4.79
N VAL A 66 -3.93 -29.24 5.07
CA VAL A 66 -4.11 -28.72 6.43
C VAL A 66 -5.54 -28.23 6.57
N ARG A 67 -6.27 -28.79 7.54
CA ARG A 67 -7.60 -28.32 7.90
C ARG A 67 -7.54 -27.21 8.94
N ALA A 68 -8.40 -26.22 8.77
CA ALA A 68 -8.54 -25.06 9.65
C ALA A 68 -10.00 -24.62 9.69
N GLN A 69 -10.43 -24.07 10.83
CA GLN A 69 -11.77 -23.48 10.95
C GLN A 69 -11.89 -22.15 10.20
N VAL A 70 -10.79 -21.37 10.16
CA VAL A 70 -10.68 -20.12 9.43
C VAL A 70 -9.32 -20.07 8.74
N VAL A 71 -9.30 -19.69 7.47
CA VAL A 71 -8.11 -19.36 6.69
C VAL A 71 -8.01 -17.83 6.61
N LEU A 72 -6.80 -17.28 6.78
CA LEU A 72 -6.53 -15.86 6.62
C LEU A 72 -5.60 -15.67 5.41
N GLY A 73 -6.12 -15.08 4.33
CA GLY A 73 -5.37 -14.78 3.11
C GLY A 73 -4.63 -13.45 3.24
N ALA A 74 -3.34 -13.51 3.58
CA ALA A 74 -2.43 -12.36 3.68
C ALA A 74 -1.28 -12.48 2.67
N ASP A 75 -1.58 -12.94 1.45
CA ASP A 75 -0.64 -13.38 0.42
C ASP A 75 -0.27 -12.29 -0.61
N GLY A 76 -0.35 -11.02 -0.19
CA GLY A 76 0.12 -9.88 -0.97
C GLY A 76 -0.74 -9.54 -2.18
N ILE A 77 -0.19 -8.71 -3.07
CA ILE A 77 -0.86 -8.20 -4.27
C ILE A 77 -1.38 -9.30 -5.22
N GLU A 78 -0.71 -10.44 -5.26
CA GLU A 78 -1.13 -11.56 -6.12
C GLU A 78 -2.49 -12.13 -5.72
N SER A 79 -2.90 -11.94 -4.45
CA SER A 79 -4.18 -12.39 -3.89
C SER A 79 -4.61 -13.76 -4.41
N GLN A 80 -3.69 -14.71 -4.42
CA GLN A 80 -3.90 -16.03 -4.99
C GLN A 80 -4.98 -16.80 -4.20
N VAL A 81 -5.02 -16.61 -2.88
CA VAL A 81 -6.10 -17.08 -2.00
C VAL A 81 -7.44 -16.45 -2.38
N GLY A 82 -7.47 -15.14 -2.63
CA GLY A 82 -8.67 -14.45 -3.10
C GLY A 82 -9.16 -14.94 -4.46
N ARG A 83 -8.23 -15.24 -5.37
CA ARG A 83 -8.52 -15.85 -6.69
C ARG A 83 -9.12 -17.25 -6.55
N TRP A 84 -8.54 -18.12 -5.73
CA TRP A 84 -9.10 -19.46 -5.49
C TRP A 84 -10.50 -19.43 -4.86
N ALA A 85 -10.77 -18.41 -4.04
CA ALA A 85 -12.06 -18.19 -3.41
C ALA A 85 -13.11 -17.52 -4.34
N GLY A 86 -12.72 -17.10 -5.55
CA GLY A 86 -13.58 -16.35 -6.46
C GLY A 86 -13.95 -14.94 -5.96
N LEU A 87 -13.16 -14.38 -5.05
CA LEU A 87 -13.36 -13.03 -4.49
C LEU A 87 -12.61 -11.94 -5.28
N GLU A 88 -11.57 -12.35 -6.01
CA GLU A 88 -10.72 -11.45 -6.80
C GLU A 88 -11.31 -11.23 -8.21
N ARG A 89 -11.12 -10.02 -8.76
CA ARG A 89 -11.48 -9.67 -10.15
C ARG A 89 -10.27 -9.01 -10.83
N PRO A 90 -9.97 -9.24 -12.11
CA PRO A 90 -8.82 -8.60 -12.76
C PRO A 90 -8.69 -7.09 -12.52
N LEU A 91 -7.51 -6.64 -12.10
CA LEU A 91 -7.19 -5.21 -11.97
C LEU A 91 -7.07 -4.55 -13.35
N LYS A 92 -7.53 -3.29 -13.43
CA LYS A 92 -7.29 -2.45 -14.61
C LYS A 92 -5.88 -1.87 -14.52
N THR A 93 -5.26 -1.56 -15.67
CA THR A 93 -3.93 -0.93 -15.70
C THR A 93 -3.86 0.37 -14.90
N ARG A 94 -4.94 1.17 -14.90
CA ARG A 94 -5.02 2.40 -14.09
C ARG A 94 -4.96 2.16 -12.58
N ASP A 95 -5.18 0.93 -12.13
CA ASP A 95 -5.28 0.54 -10.73
C ASP A 95 -4.01 -0.15 -10.22
N ILE A 96 -2.93 -0.10 -11.00
CA ILE A 96 -1.65 -0.71 -10.69
C ILE A 96 -0.55 0.30 -10.98
N ASP A 97 0.35 0.46 -10.03
CA ASP A 97 1.62 1.14 -10.23
C ASP A 97 2.75 0.10 -10.30
N ALA A 98 3.62 0.25 -11.30
CA ALA A 98 4.89 -0.47 -11.36
C ALA A 98 5.93 0.33 -10.57
N CYS A 99 6.46 -0.27 -9.51
CA CYS A 99 7.40 0.35 -8.61
C CYS A 99 8.79 -0.25 -8.76
N LEU A 100 9.81 0.62 -8.76
CA LEU A 100 11.21 0.25 -8.72
C LEU A 100 11.93 1.13 -7.70
N GLN A 101 12.82 0.54 -6.92
CA GLN A 101 13.61 1.23 -5.91
C GLN A 101 15.04 0.73 -5.93
N TYR A 102 15.98 1.68 -5.78
CA TYR A 102 17.35 1.39 -5.37
C TYR A 102 17.58 1.83 -3.94
N THR A 103 18.30 1.03 -3.17
CA THR A 103 18.97 1.52 -1.97
C THR A 103 20.33 2.06 -2.39
N LEU A 104 20.49 3.38 -2.33
CA LEU A 104 21.74 4.07 -2.66
C LEU A 104 22.57 4.30 -1.40
N VAL A 105 23.88 4.13 -1.51
CA VAL A 105 24.88 4.47 -0.48
C VAL A 105 25.88 5.49 -1.02
N GLY A 106 26.52 6.26 -0.13
CA GLY A 106 27.43 7.34 -0.53
C GLY A 106 26.71 8.56 -1.11
N VAL A 107 25.42 8.69 -0.82
CA VAL A 107 24.62 9.89 -1.08
C VAL A 107 24.71 10.84 0.11
N GLU A 108 24.12 12.03 0.05
CA GLU A 108 24.08 12.96 1.20
C GLU A 108 22.71 13.64 1.26
N GLY A 109 22.08 13.63 2.44
CA GLY A 109 20.77 14.24 2.67
C GLY A 109 20.38 14.33 4.15
N ASP A 110 19.12 14.67 4.40
CA ASP A 110 18.61 14.83 5.76
C ASP A 110 17.80 13.59 6.19
N PRO A 111 18.27 12.78 7.16
CA PRO A 111 17.56 11.59 7.64
C PRO A 111 16.22 11.90 8.31
N ASN A 112 15.93 13.17 8.59
CA ASN A 112 14.65 13.60 9.17
C ASN A 112 13.60 13.94 8.11
N LEU A 113 13.94 13.87 6.82
CA LEU A 113 13.04 14.22 5.72
C LEU A 113 12.76 13.02 4.82
N ASN A 114 11.56 12.99 4.27
CA ASN A 114 11.19 12.13 3.16
C ASN A 114 10.76 13.03 2.01
N GLU A 115 11.34 12.82 0.85
CA GLU A 115 11.08 13.65 -0.31
C GLU A 115 10.14 12.93 -1.27
N PHE A 116 9.21 13.70 -1.83
CA PHE A 116 8.23 13.21 -2.80
C PHE A 116 8.24 14.14 -4.01
N TYR A 117 8.38 13.54 -5.18
CA TYR A 117 8.47 14.23 -6.47
C TYR A 117 7.31 13.78 -7.34
N LEU A 118 6.44 14.73 -7.69
CA LEU A 118 5.23 14.50 -8.48
C LEU A 118 5.43 14.90 -9.96
N GLY A 119 4.49 14.48 -10.80
CA GLY A 119 4.42 14.89 -12.21
C GLY A 119 5.24 13.98 -13.13
N SER A 120 5.83 14.56 -14.16
CA SER A 120 6.52 13.83 -15.24
C SER A 120 7.72 12.97 -14.82
N TRP A 121 8.26 13.14 -13.62
CA TRP A 121 9.26 12.24 -13.04
C TRP A 121 8.75 10.80 -12.88
N ALA A 122 7.47 10.66 -12.54
CA ALA A 122 6.82 9.38 -12.30
C ALA A 122 5.34 9.47 -12.72
N PRO A 123 5.04 9.34 -14.03
CA PRO A 123 3.70 9.63 -14.54
C PRO A 123 2.60 8.82 -13.86
N GLY A 124 1.64 9.54 -13.27
CA GLY A 124 0.50 8.92 -12.58
C GLY A 124 0.80 8.33 -11.20
N GLY A 125 2.04 8.41 -10.74
CA GLY A 125 2.44 8.10 -9.37
C GLY A 125 3.37 9.20 -8.84
N TYR A 126 4.47 8.81 -8.20
CA TYR A 126 5.47 9.73 -7.67
C TYR A 126 6.84 9.04 -7.53
N ALA A 127 7.91 9.84 -7.50
CA ALA A 127 9.23 9.40 -7.09
C ALA A 127 9.50 9.79 -5.63
N TRP A 128 10.29 9.00 -4.93
CA TRP A 128 10.62 9.21 -3.52
C TRP A 128 12.11 9.12 -3.25
N VAL A 129 12.53 9.84 -2.21
CA VAL A 129 13.83 9.69 -1.55
C VAL A 129 13.54 9.53 -0.06
N PHE A 130 13.70 8.32 0.43
CA PHE A 130 13.48 7.98 1.84
C PHE A 130 14.83 7.73 2.51
N TRP A 131 15.30 8.73 3.25
CA TRP A 131 16.58 8.69 3.93
C TRP A 131 16.54 7.69 5.08
N LYS A 132 17.50 6.77 5.10
CA LYS A 132 17.68 5.76 6.16
C LYS A 132 18.65 6.27 7.22
N ASP A 133 19.65 7.02 6.79
CA ASP A 133 20.67 7.71 7.59
C ASP A 133 21.25 8.88 6.75
N GLU A 134 22.39 9.42 7.16
CA GLU A 134 23.03 10.59 6.51
C GLU A 134 23.60 10.29 5.11
N ASP A 135 23.93 9.02 4.80
CA ASP A 135 24.60 8.63 3.56
C ASP A 135 23.91 7.53 2.75
N THR A 136 22.75 7.07 3.21
CA THR A 136 21.96 5.98 2.63
C THR A 136 20.50 6.38 2.47
N ALA A 137 19.97 6.15 1.26
CA ALA A 137 18.57 6.42 0.95
C ALA A 137 17.94 5.33 0.07
N ASN A 138 16.66 5.05 0.33
CA ASN A 138 15.81 4.34 -0.60
C ASN A 138 15.26 5.33 -1.63
N VAL A 139 15.75 5.25 -2.87
CA VAL A 139 15.35 6.10 -3.99
C VAL A 139 14.56 5.27 -4.97
N GLY A 140 13.31 5.63 -5.21
CA GLY A 140 12.44 4.87 -6.09
C GLY A 140 11.33 5.69 -6.71
N LEU A 141 10.53 5.03 -7.52
CA LEU A 141 9.32 5.61 -8.07
C LEU A 141 8.27 4.55 -8.38
N GLY A 142 7.01 4.99 -8.41
CA GLY A 142 5.87 4.25 -8.92
C GLY A 142 5.32 4.94 -10.15
N VAL A 143 5.19 4.22 -11.25
CA VAL A 143 4.55 4.72 -12.47
C VAL A 143 3.30 3.91 -12.74
N ASN A 144 2.20 4.61 -12.95
CA ASN A 144 0.93 3.95 -13.22
C ASN A 144 0.98 3.22 -14.55
N LEU A 145 0.50 1.95 -14.60
CA LEU A 145 0.60 1.15 -15.82
C LEU A 145 -0.18 1.75 -16.99
N LEU A 146 -1.19 2.59 -16.75
CA LEU A 146 -1.89 3.31 -17.83
C LEU A 146 -0.97 4.29 -18.57
N LYS A 147 0.10 4.77 -17.94
CA LYS A 147 1.04 5.74 -18.48
C LYS A 147 2.26 5.12 -19.16
N LEU A 148 2.49 3.82 -18.95
CA LEU A 148 3.58 3.08 -19.56
C LEU A 148 3.17 2.54 -20.93
N LYS A 149 4.08 2.62 -21.90
CA LYS A 149 3.94 1.92 -23.19
C LYS A 149 4.71 0.62 -23.22
N ASP A 150 5.83 0.57 -22.49
CA ASP A 150 6.69 -0.60 -22.34
C ASP A 150 7.07 -0.81 -20.87
N LYS A 151 7.27 -2.07 -20.46
CA LYS A 151 7.61 -2.43 -19.07
C LYS A 151 8.99 -1.91 -18.65
N ALA A 152 9.92 -1.71 -19.58
CA ALA A 152 11.26 -1.19 -19.30
C ALA A 152 11.27 0.31 -18.99
N GLU A 153 10.19 1.04 -19.30
CA GLU A 153 10.12 2.49 -19.10
C GLU A 153 10.26 2.89 -17.63
N THR A 154 9.77 2.09 -16.67
CA THR A 154 9.87 2.38 -15.23
C THR A 154 11.33 2.56 -14.78
N LYS A 155 12.24 1.66 -15.21
CA LYS A 155 13.67 1.79 -14.92
C LYS A 155 14.25 3.05 -15.56
N GLY A 156 13.87 3.32 -16.81
CA GLY A 156 14.28 4.53 -17.50
C GLY A 156 13.85 5.82 -16.80
N TYR A 157 12.67 5.85 -16.18
CA TYR A 157 12.25 6.97 -15.33
C TYR A 157 13.16 7.10 -14.10
N LEU A 158 13.47 5.99 -13.41
CA LEU A 158 14.26 6.03 -12.17
C LEU A 158 15.69 6.46 -12.43
N ASP A 159 16.32 5.88 -13.45
CA ASP A 159 17.69 6.22 -13.83
C ASP A 159 17.80 7.71 -14.24
N ARG A 160 16.81 8.24 -14.99
CA ARG A 160 16.77 9.67 -15.35
C ARG A 160 16.53 10.56 -14.14
N PHE A 161 15.67 10.15 -13.22
CA PHE A 161 15.42 10.87 -11.98
C PHE A 161 16.71 10.98 -11.17
N ILE A 162 17.41 9.87 -10.94
CA ILE A 162 18.69 9.86 -10.19
C ILE A 162 19.74 10.71 -10.90
N ALA A 163 19.93 10.54 -12.21
CA ALA A 163 20.92 11.30 -12.98
C ALA A 163 20.67 12.82 -12.97
N ALA A 164 19.42 13.25 -12.84
CA ALA A 164 19.05 14.66 -12.76
C ALA A 164 19.30 15.28 -11.37
N HIS A 165 19.58 14.48 -10.34
CA HIS A 165 19.82 14.93 -8.97
C HIS A 165 21.26 14.60 -8.56
N PRO A 166 22.22 15.56 -8.66
CA PRO A 166 23.65 15.29 -8.48
C PRO A 166 24.04 14.64 -7.14
N HIS A 167 23.29 14.94 -6.07
CA HIS A 167 23.52 14.36 -4.74
C HIS A 167 23.15 12.87 -4.66
N LEU A 168 22.26 12.39 -5.55
CA LEU A 168 21.90 10.98 -5.71
C LEU A 168 22.79 10.29 -6.76
N ALA A 169 23.12 10.99 -7.85
CA ALA A 169 23.88 10.44 -8.98
C ALA A 169 25.32 10.00 -8.62
N LYS A 170 25.87 10.49 -7.51
CA LYS A 170 27.17 10.07 -6.97
C LYS A 170 27.12 8.75 -6.18
N GLY A 171 25.93 8.28 -5.83
CA GLY A 171 25.72 7.11 -4.99
C GLY A 171 25.87 5.80 -5.76
N GLU A 172 26.18 4.75 -5.02
CA GLU A 172 26.26 3.38 -5.55
C GLU A 172 25.01 2.59 -5.16
N ILE A 173 24.55 1.72 -6.05
CA ILE A 173 23.37 0.88 -5.80
C ILE A 173 23.77 -0.32 -4.95
N LEU A 174 23.24 -0.40 -3.72
CA LEU A 174 23.42 -1.53 -2.82
C LEU A 174 22.38 -2.63 -3.05
N GLU A 175 21.13 -2.23 -3.30
CA GLU A 175 20.00 -3.14 -3.49
C GLU A 175 19.06 -2.60 -4.56
N GLU A 176 18.44 -3.48 -5.33
CA GLU A 176 17.36 -3.18 -6.27
C GLU A 176 16.12 -4.01 -5.91
N VAL A 177 14.98 -3.34 -5.73
CA VAL A 177 13.70 -3.98 -5.44
C VAL A 177 12.65 -3.48 -6.42
N ALA A 178 11.93 -4.43 -7.03
CA ALA A 178 10.80 -4.15 -7.90
C ALA A 178 9.53 -4.79 -7.35
N GLY A 179 8.40 -4.13 -7.54
CA GLY A 179 7.10 -4.61 -7.10
C GLY A 179 5.95 -3.92 -7.80
N MET A 180 4.77 -4.50 -7.69
CA MET A 180 3.53 -3.85 -8.10
C MET A 180 2.78 -3.38 -6.87
N VAL A 181 2.07 -2.27 -6.99
CA VAL A 181 1.25 -1.69 -5.94
C VAL A 181 -0.17 -1.50 -6.47
N THR A 182 -1.16 -2.02 -5.76
CA THR A 182 -2.57 -1.77 -6.10
C THR A 182 -2.98 -0.39 -5.64
N VAL A 183 -3.45 0.45 -6.56
CA VAL A 183 -3.97 1.79 -6.26
C VAL A 183 -5.46 1.85 -6.59
N SER A 184 -6.19 0.84 -6.15
CA SER A 184 -7.63 0.63 -6.41
C SER A 184 -8.48 0.87 -5.17
N LEU A 185 -9.80 0.78 -5.33
CA LEU A 185 -10.68 0.55 -4.19
C LEU A 185 -10.47 -0.88 -3.62
N PRO A 186 -10.73 -1.09 -2.32
CA PRO A 186 -10.80 -2.42 -1.73
C PRO A 186 -11.78 -3.34 -2.45
N LEU A 187 -11.63 -4.66 -2.24
CA LEU A 187 -12.62 -5.61 -2.75
C LEU A 187 -14.02 -5.33 -2.15
N GLU A 188 -15.05 -5.50 -2.97
CA GLU A 188 -16.45 -5.41 -2.53
C GLU A 188 -16.75 -6.43 -1.44
N ARG A 189 -16.22 -7.65 -1.59
CA ARG A 189 -16.27 -8.71 -0.60
C ARG A 189 -14.85 -9.17 -0.25
N THR A 190 -14.51 -9.09 1.04
CA THR A 190 -13.16 -9.38 1.57
C THR A 190 -13.09 -10.70 2.34
N GLY A 191 -14.10 -11.55 2.20
CA GLY A 191 -14.12 -12.87 2.82
C GLY A 191 -15.29 -13.72 2.34
N MET A 192 -15.31 -14.97 2.81
CA MET A 192 -16.41 -15.90 2.66
C MET A 192 -16.45 -16.80 3.92
N PRO A 193 -17.49 -17.62 4.14
CA PRO A 193 -17.49 -18.55 5.25
C PRO A 193 -16.15 -19.33 5.35
N GLY A 194 -15.49 -19.23 6.51
CA GLY A 194 -14.18 -19.84 6.77
C GLY A 194 -12.95 -19.14 6.16
N LEU A 195 -13.08 -17.97 5.53
CA LEU A 195 -11.96 -17.24 4.91
C LEU A 195 -12.09 -15.72 5.04
N LEU A 196 -11.02 -15.04 5.43
CA LEU A 196 -10.88 -13.57 5.35
C LEU A 196 -9.61 -13.18 4.57
N LEU A 197 -9.69 -12.14 3.74
CA LEU A 197 -8.56 -11.54 3.02
C LEU A 197 -8.06 -10.30 3.76
N ILE A 198 -6.75 -10.11 3.80
CA ILE A 198 -6.05 -9.12 4.63
C ILE A 198 -5.06 -8.31 3.78
N GLY A 199 -4.91 -7.03 4.10
CA GLY A 199 -3.90 -6.16 3.48
C GLY A 199 -4.04 -6.08 1.96
N ASP A 200 -2.91 -6.22 1.27
CA ASP A 200 -2.83 -6.13 -0.19
C ASP A 200 -3.70 -7.19 -0.89
N ALA A 201 -3.86 -8.38 -0.30
CA ALA A 201 -4.74 -9.41 -0.85
C ALA A 201 -6.22 -8.96 -0.89
N ALA A 202 -6.60 -8.05 0.02
CA ALA A 202 -7.91 -7.40 0.06
C ALA A 202 -7.92 -6.00 -0.60
N ARG A 203 -6.80 -5.59 -1.23
CA ARG A 203 -6.59 -4.28 -1.87
C ARG A 203 -6.75 -3.10 -0.94
N MET A 204 -6.21 -3.23 0.27
CA MET A 204 -6.29 -2.18 1.30
C MET A 204 -5.11 -1.20 1.27
N ILE A 205 -4.34 -1.16 0.19
CA ILE A 205 -3.29 -0.16 -0.01
C ILE A 205 -3.95 1.21 -0.21
N ASP A 206 -3.35 2.26 0.37
CA ASP A 206 -3.80 3.63 0.14
C ASP A 206 -3.52 4.08 -1.32
N PRO A 207 -4.55 4.46 -2.10
CA PRO A 207 -4.37 4.75 -3.53
C PRO A 207 -3.57 6.01 -3.87
N VAL A 208 -3.35 6.93 -2.91
CA VAL A 208 -2.56 8.15 -3.15
C VAL A 208 -1.13 7.94 -2.70
N THR A 209 -0.96 7.36 -1.51
CA THR A 209 0.38 7.19 -0.94
C THR A 209 1.06 5.89 -1.36
N GLY A 210 0.34 4.90 -1.88
CA GLY A 210 0.88 3.55 -2.12
C GLY A 210 1.23 2.80 -0.82
N GLY A 211 0.92 3.35 0.36
CA GLY A 211 1.24 2.77 1.65
C GLY A 211 0.28 1.64 2.03
N GLY A 212 0.83 0.43 2.22
CA GLY A 212 0.06 -0.77 2.61
C GLY A 212 0.35 -1.31 4.00
N ILE A 213 1.51 -1.02 4.60
CA ILE A 213 2.01 -1.70 5.83
C ILE A 213 1.02 -1.53 6.99
N LEU A 214 0.65 -0.30 7.31
CA LEU A 214 -0.26 -0.02 8.42
C LEU A 214 -1.65 -0.65 8.18
N ASN A 215 -2.17 -0.56 6.96
CA ASN A 215 -3.47 -1.12 6.61
C ASN A 215 -3.45 -2.66 6.68
N GLY A 216 -2.35 -3.29 6.27
CA GLY A 216 -2.09 -4.72 6.45
C GLY A 216 -2.05 -5.12 7.92
N CYS A 217 -1.35 -4.38 8.77
CA CYS A 217 -1.32 -4.64 10.21
C CYS A 217 -2.69 -4.46 10.88
N LEU A 218 -3.44 -3.40 10.53
CA LEU A 218 -4.77 -3.12 11.09
C LEU A 218 -5.77 -4.20 10.67
N SER A 219 -5.84 -4.51 9.38
CA SER A 219 -6.72 -5.56 8.86
C SER A 219 -6.35 -6.93 9.41
N GLY A 220 -5.05 -7.24 9.54
CA GLY A 220 -4.57 -8.47 10.16
C GLY A 220 -4.97 -8.60 11.63
N LYS A 221 -4.85 -7.52 12.40
CA LYS A 221 -5.33 -7.46 13.79
C LYS A 221 -6.84 -7.72 13.87
N TYR A 222 -7.64 -7.04 13.05
CA TYR A 222 -9.10 -7.21 13.06
C TYR A 222 -9.50 -8.64 12.67
N ALA A 223 -8.89 -9.20 11.64
CA ALA A 223 -9.16 -10.56 11.19
C ALA A 223 -8.78 -11.58 12.26
N GLY A 224 -7.61 -11.45 12.89
CA GLY A 224 -7.18 -12.37 13.96
C GLY A 224 -8.09 -12.34 15.19
N GLU A 225 -8.45 -11.15 15.67
CA GLU A 225 -9.36 -10.99 16.82
C GLU A 225 -10.74 -11.59 16.55
N LEU A 226 -11.32 -11.30 15.38
CA LEU A 226 -12.66 -11.79 15.01
C LEU A 226 -12.65 -13.29 14.70
N ALA A 227 -11.61 -13.80 14.05
CA ALA A 227 -11.45 -15.23 13.79
C ALA A 227 -11.35 -16.03 15.10
N ALA A 228 -10.60 -15.53 16.10
CA ALA A 228 -10.52 -16.17 17.40
C ALA A 228 -11.89 -16.24 18.11
N GLN A 229 -12.67 -15.15 18.05
CA GLN A 229 -14.04 -15.11 18.61
C GLN A 229 -14.98 -16.06 17.88
N ALA A 230 -14.94 -16.07 16.55
CA ALA A 230 -15.74 -16.96 15.70
C ALA A 230 -15.43 -18.44 15.95
N VAL A 231 -14.14 -18.77 16.09
CA VAL A 231 -13.70 -20.14 16.41
C VAL A 231 -14.19 -20.56 17.80
N ALA A 232 -14.07 -19.70 18.81
CA ALA A 232 -14.54 -19.99 20.17
C ALA A 232 -16.07 -20.12 20.25
N GLY A 233 -16.80 -19.31 19.47
CA GLY A 233 -18.26 -19.34 19.38
C GLY A 233 -18.84 -20.38 18.43
N GLY A 234 -18.00 -21.05 17.62
CA GLY A 234 -18.44 -22.03 16.62
C GLY A 234 -19.12 -21.42 15.38
N ASP A 235 -19.04 -20.09 15.18
CA ASP A 235 -19.67 -19.39 14.07
C ASP A 235 -18.61 -18.74 13.16
N VAL A 236 -18.11 -19.53 12.22
CA VAL A 236 -17.14 -19.12 11.19
C VAL A 236 -17.83 -18.83 9.84
N GLY A 237 -19.14 -18.58 9.87
CA GLY A 237 -19.98 -18.34 8.70
C GLY A 237 -19.97 -16.88 8.22
N ASP A 238 -21.07 -16.45 7.60
CA ASP A 238 -21.19 -15.08 7.07
C ASP A 238 -21.19 -13.99 8.16
N SER A 239 -21.49 -14.33 9.41
CA SER A 239 -21.43 -13.40 10.54
C SER A 239 -20.00 -12.90 10.78
N LEU A 240 -19.00 -13.79 10.71
CA LEU A 240 -17.58 -13.46 10.79
C LEU A 240 -17.19 -12.48 9.68
N VAL A 241 -17.59 -12.77 8.43
CA VAL A 241 -17.29 -11.92 7.27
C VAL A 241 -17.91 -10.53 7.45
N LYS A 242 -19.19 -10.45 7.84
CA LYS A 242 -19.88 -9.18 8.09
C LYS A 242 -19.24 -8.38 9.22
N ALA A 243 -18.82 -9.04 10.30
CA ALA A 243 -18.16 -8.39 11.42
C ALA A 243 -16.80 -7.81 11.00
N TYR A 244 -16.02 -8.57 10.22
CA TYR A 244 -14.74 -8.13 9.69
C TYR A 244 -14.90 -6.95 8.73
N GLU A 245 -15.81 -7.05 7.77
CA GLU A 245 -16.09 -5.99 6.80
C GLU A 245 -16.56 -4.71 7.47
N LYS A 246 -17.50 -4.81 8.40
CA LYS A 246 -17.95 -3.66 9.18
C LYS A 246 -16.78 -2.96 9.88
N ARG A 247 -15.87 -3.73 10.48
CA ARG A 247 -14.79 -3.19 11.30
C ARG A 247 -13.71 -2.50 10.46
N TRP A 248 -13.26 -3.11 9.37
CA TRP A 248 -12.25 -2.48 8.53
C TRP A 248 -12.85 -1.31 7.74
N ARG A 249 -14.10 -1.42 7.25
CA ARG A 249 -14.76 -0.33 6.50
C ARG A 249 -14.91 0.92 7.35
N ALA A 250 -15.35 0.76 8.60
CA ALA A 250 -15.45 1.86 9.57
C ALA A 250 -14.12 2.58 9.82
N ARG A 251 -12.97 1.93 9.57
CA ARG A 251 -11.66 2.53 9.77
C ARG A 251 -11.00 3.06 8.49
N LEU A 252 -11.23 2.41 7.35
CA LEU A 252 -10.41 2.61 6.14
C LEU A 252 -11.22 3.07 4.92
N GLU A 253 -12.50 2.69 4.79
CA GLU A 253 -13.24 2.80 3.53
C GLU A 253 -13.35 4.23 3.01
N GLU A 254 -13.76 5.17 3.87
CA GLU A 254 -13.94 6.57 3.48
C GLU A 254 -12.61 7.19 3.00
N SER A 255 -11.52 6.95 3.73
CA SER A 255 -10.20 7.46 3.35
C SER A 255 -9.69 6.85 2.06
N LEU A 256 -9.84 5.52 1.88
CA LEU A 256 -9.38 4.84 0.67
C LEU A 256 -10.20 5.25 -0.55
N TYR A 257 -11.52 5.46 -0.39
CA TYR A 257 -12.38 5.97 -1.45
C TYR A 257 -11.98 7.38 -1.87
N ARG A 258 -11.86 8.31 -0.91
CA ARG A 258 -11.44 9.69 -1.18
C ARG A 258 -10.07 9.71 -1.88
N ASN A 259 -9.12 8.92 -1.40
CA ASN A 259 -7.78 8.86 -1.95
C ASN A 259 -7.79 8.25 -3.36
N TYR A 260 -8.56 7.19 -3.61
CA TYR A 260 -8.76 6.66 -4.97
C TYR A 260 -9.23 7.75 -5.95
N MET A 261 -10.20 8.56 -5.53
CA MET A 261 -10.73 9.62 -6.37
C MET A 261 -9.69 10.74 -6.64
N ILE A 262 -8.89 11.12 -5.64
CA ILE A 262 -7.76 12.04 -5.81
C ILE A 262 -6.76 11.48 -6.81
N LYS A 263 -6.38 10.21 -6.66
CA LYS A 263 -5.46 9.53 -7.59
C LYS A 263 -6.00 9.51 -9.01
N GLU A 264 -7.28 9.22 -9.23
CA GLU A 264 -7.89 9.27 -10.57
C GLU A 264 -7.79 10.68 -11.19
N LYS A 265 -7.86 11.74 -10.38
CA LYS A 265 -7.63 13.10 -10.87
C LYS A 265 -6.17 13.35 -11.21
N LEU A 266 -5.25 12.99 -10.31
CA LEU A 266 -3.80 13.15 -10.51
C LEU A 266 -3.33 12.45 -11.79
N LEU A 267 -3.93 11.31 -12.16
CA LEU A 267 -3.67 10.63 -13.44
C LEU A 267 -3.92 11.51 -14.68
N THR A 268 -4.71 12.56 -14.57
CA THR A 268 -5.10 13.44 -15.70
C THR A 268 -4.50 14.85 -15.62
N MET A 269 -3.79 15.17 -14.54
CA MET A 269 -3.23 16.52 -14.35
C MET A 269 -1.91 16.72 -15.08
N GLU A 270 -1.74 17.91 -15.63
CA GLU A 270 -0.46 18.39 -16.19
C GLU A 270 0.45 18.96 -15.10
N ASP A 271 1.77 18.88 -15.30
CA ASP A 271 2.79 19.37 -14.35
C ASP A 271 2.57 20.84 -13.96
N ALA A 272 2.11 21.68 -14.89
CA ALA A 272 1.83 23.09 -14.61
C ALA A 272 0.73 23.27 -13.55
N LEU A 273 -0.29 22.41 -13.54
CA LEU A 273 -1.37 22.43 -12.57
C LEU A 273 -0.90 21.86 -11.22
N ILE A 274 -0.17 20.74 -11.23
CA ILE A 274 0.43 20.15 -10.02
C ILE A 274 1.31 21.19 -9.31
N ASN A 275 2.18 21.88 -10.06
CA ASN A 275 3.05 22.93 -9.52
C ASN A 275 2.27 24.08 -8.90
N LYS A 276 1.16 24.53 -9.53
CA LYS A 276 0.29 25.56 -8.95
C LYS A 276 -0.32 25.11 -7.63
N ILE A 277 -0.83 23.88 -7.56
CA ILE A 277 -1.43 23.32 -6.35
C ILE A 277 -0.40 23.22 -5.22
N ILE A 278 0.80 22.67 -5.49
CA ILE A 278 1.86 22.54 -4.49
C ILE A 278 2.33 23.90 -3.96
N ARG A 279 2.44 24.92 -4.83
CA ARG A 279 2.77 26.29 -4.40
C ARG A 279 1.68 26.90 -3.54
N ALA A 280 0.42 26.75 -3.94
CA ALA A 280 -0.73 27.20 -3.14
C ALA A 280 -0.74 26.59 -1.74
N ILE A 281 -0.50 25.27 -1.64
CA ILE A 281 -0.40 24.57 -0.35
C ILE A 281 0.76 25.13 0.49
N ALA A 282 1.93 25.37 -0.13
CA ALA A 282 3.09 25.92 0.55
C ALA A 282 2.89 27.35 1.05
N GLU A 283 2.19 28.19 0.30
CA GLU A 283 1.88 29.57 0.68
C GLU A 283 0.89 29.67 1.84
N VAL A 284 -0.04 28.72 1.96
CA VAL A 284 -1.01 28.70 3.06
C VAL A 284 -0.39 28.18 4.35
N GLY A 285 0.75 27.49 4.28
CA GLY A 285 1.48 27.02 5.46
C GLY A 285 0.66 26.02 6.27
N LEU A 286 0.02 25.07 5.58
CA LEU A 286 -0.85 24.08 6.22
C LEU A 286 -0.13 23.36 7.36
N THR A 287 -0.74 23.38 8.54
CA THR A 287 -0.32 22.64 9.74
C THR A 287 -0.85 21.20 9.76
N ARG A 288 -1.43 20.75 8.65
CA ARG A 288 -1.83 19.38 8.37
C ARG A 288 -2.10 19.22 6.88
N VAL A 289 -1.60 18.15 6.27
CA VAL A 289 -1.83 17.87 4.84
C VAL A 289 -3.02 16.92 4.72
N SER A 290 -4.24 17.41 4.99
CA SER A 290 -5.46 16.67 4.66
C SER A 290 -6.09 17.19 3.36
N THR A 291 -6.89 16.36 2.69
CA THR A 291 -7.66 16.78 1.51
C THR A 291 -8.52 18.01 1.80
N HIS A 292 -9.14 18.07 2.99
CA HIS A 292 -9.93 19.21 3.43
C HIS A 292 -9.08 20.49 3.51
N ASP A 293 -7.88 20.39 4.07
CA ASP A 293 -7.00 21.53 4.28
C ASP A 293 -6.42 22.04 2.96
N ILE A 294 -6.07 21.12 2.05
CA ILE A 294 -5.66 21.45 0.68
C ILE A 294 -6.80 22.16 -0.05
N LEU A 295 -8.03 21.65 0.01
CA LEU A 295 -9.19 22.27 -0.65
C LEU A 295 -9.55 23.64 -0.05
N SER A 296 -9.42 23.79 1.27
CA SER A 296 -9.63 25.06 1.95
C SER A 296 -8.57 26.09 1.53
N ALA A 297 -7.30 25.68 1.50
CA ALA A 297 -6.19 26.50 0.98
C ALA A 297 -6.43 26.95 -0.47
N LEU A 298 -6.83 26.01 -1.33
CA LEU A 298 -7.16 26.30 -2.73
C LEU A 298 -8.37 27.22 -2.84
N ARG A 299 -9.44 27.03 -2.06
CA ARG A 299 -10.60 27.94 -2.02
C ARG A 299 -10.23 29.38 -1.67
N THR A 300 -9.31 29.56 -0.73
CA THR A 300 -8.90 30.89 -0.27
C THR A 300 -7.95 31.58 -1.24
N LYS A 301 -6.99 30.85 -1.83
CA LYS A 301 -5.90 31.45 -2.62
C LYS A 301 -6.08 31.32 -4.13
N HIS A 302 -6.70 30.24 -4.58
CA HIS A 302 -6.85 29.85 -5.98
C HIS A 302 -8.24 29.23 -6.24
N PRO A 303 -9.34 29.99 -6.05
CA PRO A 303 -10.71 29.48 -6.15
C PRO A 303 -11.02 28.85 -7.52
N GLU A 304 -10.30 29.25 -8.57
CA GLU A 304 -10.36 28.63 -9.90
C GLU A 304 -9.94 27.17 -9.91
N LEU A 305 -9.00 26.77 -9.03
CA LEU A 305 -8.50 25.40 -8.92
C LEU A 305 -9.46 24.49 -8.16
N VAL A 306 -10.39 25.04 -7.39
CA VAL A 306 -11.36 24.27 -6.59
C VAL A 306 -12.32 23.48 -7.48
N LYS A 307 -12.64 24.02 -8.66
CA LYS A 307 -13.49 23.36 -9.68
C LYS A 307 -12.91 22.03 -10.13
N GLU A 308 -11.59 21.89 -10.12
CA GLU A 308 -10.91 20.63 -10.44
C GLU A 308 -11.20 19.53 -9.40
N PHE A 309 -11.72 19.92 -8.23
CA PHE A 309 -11.97 19.04 -7.10
C PHE A 309 -13.43 18.99 -6.61
N GLU A 310 -14.37 19.65 -7.29
CA GLU A 310 -15.79 19.72 -6.88
C GLU A 310 -16.48 18.34 -6.79
N GLY A 311 -15.96 17.30 -7.45
CA GLY A 311 -16.45 15.92 -7.36
C GLY A 311 -15.86 15.07 -6.23
N PHE A 312 -14.97 15.62 -5.39
CA PHE A 312 -14.35 14.93 -4.25
C PHE A 312 -14.89 15.36 -2.88
N LEU A 313 -15.77 16.37 -2.86
CA LEU A 313 -16.47 16.91 -1.69
C LEU A 313 -17.82 16.24 -1.52
#